data_AF-A0A2D5AX43-F1
#
_entry.id   AF-A0A2D5AX43-F1
#
_cell.length_a   1.000
_cell.length_b   1.000
_cell.length_c   1.000
_cell.angle_alpha   90.00
_cell.angle_beta   90.00
_cell.angle_gamma   90.00
#
_symmetry.space_group_name_H-M   'P 1'
#
loop_
_entity.id
_entity.type
_entity.pdbx_description
1 polymer ?
#
loop_
_entity_poly.entity_id
_entity_poly.type
_entity_poly.pdbx_seq_one_letter_code
_entity_poly.pdbx_strand_id
1 'polypeptide(L)'
;MVRLVALWLLTGAFFKLFVGTPNDLPPVVRDLPLEAGLTYNLAISIELSLGFCALVKPSWAWFLLCGVLLTFDGVLITQLAAGDANCGCFGSKITMPPWLMLTIDSVLLCGLVISRPWRGMPRGLPVSVPVLTIAIGLAMPWFLDRQITTGEITSDGETLGASNAWILLDIEDWIGREIFDTPLAEAPLSDHIDVDSLLPEGLWVFWRQTCDHCAEHLAQLAVQEVGERIVTLIQLREPHDTEGNRVVHLLPTGGFVQSVALPESIQYVIQTPAEMLLENGKIVGAKEATSPDDPVQRTR
;
A
#
# COMPACT_ATOMS: atom_id res chain seq x y z
N MET A 1 -9.48 0.79 31.18
CA MET A 1 -9.39 -0.09 30.00
C MET A 1 -9.81 0.58 28.70
N VAL A 2 -11.05 1.06 28.54
CA VAL A 2 -11.53 1.71 27.28
C VAL A 2 -10.55 2.76 26.72
N ARG A 3 -10.05 3.67 27.57
CA ARG A 3 -9.06 4.69 27.14
C ARG A 3 -7.70 4.12 26.74
N LEU A 4 -7.26 3.04 27.38
CA LEU A 4 -6.01 2.36 27.01
C LEU A 4 -6.13 1.76 25.60
N VAL A 5 -7.25 1.06 25.35
CA VAL A 5 -7.58 0.53 24.01
C VAL A 5 -7.69 1.65 22.99
N ALA A 6 -8.32 2.78 23.35
CA ALA A 6 -8.41 3.94 22.48
C ALA A 6 -7.03 4.51 22.11
N LEU A 7 -6.12 4.62 23.08
CA LEU A 7 -4.75 5.08 22.82
C LEU A 7 -3.99 4.10 21.93
N TRP A 8 -4.17 2.79 22.13
CA TRP A 8 -3.59 1.77 21.26
C TRP A 8 -4.10 1.88 19.82
N LEU A 9 -5.42 1.99 19.65
CA LEU A 9 -6.05 2.16 18.35
C LEU A 9 -5.57 3.44 17.65
N LEU A 10 -5.53 4.56 18.37
CA LEU A 10 -4.99 5.82 17.84
C LEU A 10 -3.53 5.71 17.44
N THR A 11 -2.73 4.95 18.19
CA THR A 11 -1.32 4.72 17.86
C THR A 11 -1.22 4.07 16.48
N GLY A 12 -1.95 2.96 16.24
CA GLY A 12 -2.01 2.32 14.93
C GLY A 12 -2.49 3.25 13.82
N ALA A 13 -3.57 4.00 14.06
CA ALA A 13 -4.14 4.95 13.10
C ALA A 13 -3.16 6.06 12.71
N PHE A 14 -2.43 6.63 13.67
CA PHE A 14 -1.41 7.64 13.39
C PHE A 14 -0.21 7.08 12.64
N PHE A 15 0.22 5.85 12.96
CA PHE A 15 1.27 5.19 12.18
C PHE A 15 0.84 4.99 10.73
N LYS A 16 -0.38 4.53 10.46
CA LYS A 16 -0.92 4.47 9.10
C LYS A 16 -0.93 5.86 8.46
N LEU A 17 -1.53 6.85 9.15
CA LEU A 17 -1.65 8.20 8.62
C LEU A 17 -0.32 8.83 8.20
N PHE A 18 0.76 8.65 8.98
CA PHE A 18 2.04 9.31 8.72
C PHE A 18 3.10 8.43 8.05
N VAL A 19 3.01 7.11 8.19
CA VAL A 19 4.07 6.17 7.79
C VAL A 19 3.56 5.11 6.81
N GLY A 20 2.30 4.69 6.93
CA GLY A 20 1.75 3.62 6.11
C GLY A 20 1.35 4.05 4.70
N THR A 21 1.01 3.04 3.89
CA THR A 21 0.49 3.15 2.53
C THR A 21 -0.60 2.11 2.27
N PRO A 22 -1.38 2.25 1.19
CA PRO A 22 -2.38 1.25 0.82
C PRO A 22 -1.80 -0.17 0.64
N ASN A 23 -0.52 -0.30 0.30
CA ASN A 23 0.17 -1.60 0.21
C ASN A 23 0.30 -2.31 1.56
N ASP A 24 0.24 -1.58 2.67
CA ASP A 24 0.33 -2.16 4.01
C ASP A 24 -1.01 -2.77 4.46
N LEU A 25 -2.07 -2.61 3.66
CA LEU A 25 -3.36 -3.24 3.93
C LEU A 25 -3.31 -4.74 3.63
N PRO A 26 -3.93 -5.58 4.47
CA PRO A 26 -4.01 -7.00 4.21
C PRO A 26 -4.78 -7.29 2.92
N PRO A 27 -4.48 -8.40 2.21
CA PRO A 27 -5.15 -8.77 0.96
C PRO A 27 -6.68 -8.73 1.05
N VAL A 28 -7.25 -9.28 2.14
CA VAL A 28 -8.70 -9.30 2.41
C VAL A 28 -9.34 -7.89 2.37
N VAL A 29 -8.59 -6.85 2.73
CA VAL A 29 -9.06 -5.46 2.69
C VAL A 29 -8.75 -4.80 1.35
N ARG A 30 -7.63 -5.16 0.70
CA ARG A 30 -7.25 -4.65 -0.63
C ARG A 30 -8.18 -5.16 -1.74
N ASP A 31 -8.71 -6.37 -1.61
CA ASP A 31 -9.57 -7.01 -2.62
C ASP A 31 -11.03 -6.49 -2.60
N LEU A 32 -11.33 -5.46 -1.80
CA LEU A 32 -12.63 -4.80 -1.84
C LEU A 32 -12.80 -4.04 -3.17
N PRO A 33 -14.03 -3.93 -3.72
CA PRO A 33 -14.29 -3.27 -5.00
C PRO A 33 -14.23 -1.73 -4.90
N LEU A 34 -13.30 -1.21 -4.12
CA LEU A 34 -13.08 0.21 -3.84
C LEU A 34 -11.63 0.54 -4.14
N GLU A 35 -11.37 1.75 -4.62
CA GLU A 35 -10.01 2.25 -4.85
C GLU A 35 -9.14 2.06 -3.60
N ALA A 36 -7.89 1.60 -3.77
CA ALA A 36 -7.00 1.28 -2.67
C ALA A 36 -6.76 2.49 -1.74
N GLY A 37 -6.61 3.70 -2.32
CA GLY A 37 -6.49 4.96 -1.59
C GLY A 37 -7.73 5.29 -0.75
N LEU A 38 -8.91 5.13 -1.35
CA LEU A 38 -10.19 5.33 -0.66
C LEU A 38 -10.34 4.36 0.52
N THR A 39 -10.08 3.07 0.29
CA THR A 39 -10.17 2.02 1.31
C THR A 39 -9.22 2.31 2.47
N TYR A 40 -8.00 2.74 2.15
CA TYR A 40 -6.98 3.14 3.12
C TYR A 40 -7.42 4.34 3.97
N ASN A 41 -7.86 5.42 3.32
CA ASN A 41 -8.33 6.63 4.00
C ASN A 41 -9.56 6.37 4.87
N LEU A 42 -10.49 5.51 4.42
CA LEU A 42 -11.64 5.09 5.21
C LEU A 42 -11.23 4.27 6.44
N ALA A 43 -10.29 3.33 6.30
CA ALA A 43 -9.80 2.53 7.43
C ALA A 43 -9.21 3.43 8.53
N ILE A 44 -8.32 4.36 8.16
CA ILE A 44 -7.74 5.32 9.11
C ILE A 44 -8.82 6.22 9.74
N SER A 45 -9.76 6.71 8.91
CA SER A 45 -10.85 7.58 9.36
C SER A 45 -11.70 6.92 10.45
N ILE A 46 -12.02 5.63 10.28
CA ILE A 46 -12.78 4.85 11.26
C ILE A 46 -11.98 4.72 12.56
N GLU A 47 -10.70 4.35 12.48
CA GLU A 47 -9.84 4.15 13.66
C GLU A 47 -9.65 5.46 14.46
N LEU A 48 -9.36 6.58 13.79
CA LEU A 48 -9.22 7.91 14.41
C LEU A 48 -10.52 8.34 15.07
N SER A 49 -11.65 8.21 14.37
CA SER A 49 -12.97 8.62 14.87
C SER A 49 -13.36 7.86 16.13
N LEU A 50 -13.17 6.53 16.13
CA LEU A 50 -13.47 5.69 17.28
C LEU A 50 -12.50 5.93 18.43
N GLY A 51 -11.21 6.09 18.14
CA GLY A 51 -10.18 6.40 19.12
C GLY A 51 -10.47 7.71 19.85
N PHE A 52 -10.70 8.82 19.14
CA PHE A 52 -11.00 10.10 19.76
C PHE A 52 -12.34 10.08 20.51
N CYS A 53 -13.39 9.47 19.92
CA CYS A 53 -14.68 9.31 20.59
C CYS A 53 -14.54 8.53 21.91
N ALA A 54 -13.74 7.46 21.92
CA ALA A 54 -13.50 6.64 23.11
C ALA A 54 -12.73 7.37 24.22
N LEU A 55 -11.85 8.31 23.88
CA LEU A 55 -11.17 9.15 24.87
C LEU A 55 -12.13 10.11 25.58
N VAL A 56 -13.02 10.74 24.79
CA VAL A 56 -13.95 11.77 25.24
C VAL A 56 -15.21 11.20 25.91
N LYS A 57 -15.78 10.14 25.32
CA LYS A 57 -17.04 9.53 25.73
C LYS A 57 -16.96 8.00 25.63
N PRO A 58 -16.25 7.35 26.59
CA PRO A 58 -15.99 5.91 26.55
C PRO A 58 -17.29 5.07 26.57
N SER A 59 -18.39 5.62 27.12
CA SER A 59 -19.66 4.92 27.18
C SER A 59 -20.32 4.67 25.83
N TRP A 60 -19.99 5.45 24.81
CA TRP A 60 -20.49 5.26 23.46
C TRP A 60 -19.61 4.31 22.66
N ALA A 61 -18.30 4.41 22.81
CA ALA A 61 -17.37 3.76 21.90
C ALA A 61 -16.98 2.33 22.31
N TRP A 62 -17.18 1.91 23.57
CA TRP A 62 -16.61 0.64 24.06
C TRP A 62 -17.01 -0.59 23.22
N PHE A 63 -18.27 -0.66 22.75
CA PHE A 63 -18.72 -1.81 21.95
C PHE A 63 -18.15 -1.76 20.53
N LEU A 64 -17.99 -0.55 19.96
CA LEU A 64 -17.35 -0.34 18.66
C LEU A 64 -15.86 -0.68 18.72
N LEU A 65 -15.18 -0.34 19.82
CA LEU A 65 -13.78 -0.74 20.04
C LEU A 65 -13.64 -2.27 20.12
N CYS A 66 -14.57 -2.96 20.80
CA CYS A 66 -14.59 -4.43 20.77
C CYS A 66 -14.76 -4.95 19.34
N GLY A 67 -15.69 -4.36 18.57
CA GLY A 67 -15.92 -4.73 17.18
C GLY A 67 -14.67 -4.57 16.31
N VAL A 68 -14.00 -3.43 16.39
CA VAL A 68 -12.77 -3.17 15.63
C VAL A 68 -11.63 -4.11 16.04
N LEU A 69 -11.40 -4.32 17.34
CA LEU A 69 -10.38 -5.28 17.79
C LEU A 69 -10.68 -6.70 17.31
N LEU A 70 -11.95 -7.12 17.33
CA LEU A 70 -12.35 -8.42 16.78
C LEU A 70 -12.09 -8.51 15.27
N THR A 71 -12.35 -7.44 14.52
CA THR A 71 -12.02 -7.38 13.10
C THR A 71 -10.52 -7.48 12.87
N PHE A 72 -9.69 -6.77 13.66
CA PHE A 72 -8.24 -6.86 13.57
C PHE A 72 -7.72 -8.26 13.92
N ASP A 73 -8.18 -8.86 15.01
CA ASP A 73 -7.84 -10.23 15.38
C ASP A 73 -8.20 -11.20 14.23
N GLY A 74 -9.38 -11.06 13.64
CA GLY A 74 -9.81 -11.88 12.50
C GLY A 74 -8.89 -11.77 11.29
N VAL A 75 -8.51 -10.55 10.92
CA VAL A 75 -7.59 -10.26 9.82
C VAL A 75 -6.16 -10.75 10.13
N LEU A 76 -5.71 -10.64 11.38
CA LEU A 76 -4.39 -11.14 11.81
C LEU A 76 -4.33 -12.67 11.81
N ILE A 77 -5.44 -13.35 12.13
CA ILE A 77 -5.55 -14.81 12.02
C ILE A 77 -5.40 -15.25 10.56
N THR A 78 -6.00 -14.54 9.60
CA THR A 78 -5.84 -14.89 8.18
C THR A 78 -4.40 -14.70 7.70
N GLN A 79 -3.72 -13.63 8.12
CA GLN A 79 -2.31 -13.39 7.78
C GLN A 79 -1.37 -14.41 8.44
N LEU A 80 -1.64 -14.76 9.70
CA LEU A 80 -0.88 -15.80 10.40
C LEU A 80 -1.05 -17.17 9.72
N ALA A 81 -2.25 -17.47 9.21
CA ALA A 81 -2.50 -18.68 8.44
C ALA A 81 -1.82 -18.67 7.06
N ALA A 82 -1.66 -17.48 6.45
CA ALA A 82 -0.91 -17.29 5.20
C ALA A 82 0.61 -17.37 5.40
N GLY A 83 1.10 -17.29 6.64
CA GLY A 83 2.54 -17.32 6.95
C GLY A 83 3.23 -15.98 6.76
N ASP A 84 2.49 -14.87 6.81
CA ASP A 84 3.04 -13.53 6.59
C ASP A 84 4.06 -13.16 7.67
N ALA A 85 5.19 -12.59 7.26
CA ALA A 85 6.24 -12.16 8.17
C ALA A 85 5.89 -10.86 8.94
N ASN A 86 5.03 -10.01 8.36
CA ASN A 86 4.68 -8.69 8.88
C ASN A 86 3.18 -8.44 8.77
N CYS A 87 2.59 -7.80 9.79
CA CYS A 87 1.14 -7.57 9.81
C CYS A 87 0.64 -6.33 9.06
N GLY A 88 1.54 -5.44 8.61
CA GLY A 88 1.21 -4.17 7.95
C GLY A 88 0.55 -3.10 8.84
N CYS A 89 0.11 -3.45 10.06
CA CYS A 89 -0.68 -2.55 10.92
C CYS A 89 0.02 -1.23 11.32
N PHE A 90 1.36 -1.20 11.30
CA PHE A 90 2.18 -0.01 11.60
C PHE A 90 2.93 0.52 10.37
N GLY A 91 2.56 0.07 9.18
CA GLY A 91 3.27 0.32 7.92
C GLY A 91 4.52 -0.54 7.73
N SER A 92 5.03 -0.57 6.50
CA SER A 92 6.21 -1.36 6.10
C SER A 92 7.50 -1.00 6.83
N LYS A 93 7.60 0.21 7.42
CA LYS A 93 8.80 0.68 8.12
C LYS A 93 9.02 -0.01 9.48
N ILE A 94 7.98 -0.61 10.08
CA ILE A 94 8.09 -1.30 11.37
C ILE A 94 7.69 -2.76 11.19
N THR A 95 8.69 -3.66 11.20
CA THR A 95 8.46 -5.10 11.12
C THR A 95 7.83 -5.61 12.42
N MET A 96 6.52 -5.87 12.39
CA MET A 96 5.76 -6.41 13.51
C MET A 96 5.18 -7.77 13.11
N PRO A 97 5.59 -8.88 13.76
CA PRO A 97 5.10 -10.19 13.39
C PRO A 97 3.61 -10.34 13.77
N PRO A 98 2.77 -10.97 12.91
CA PRO A 98 1.32 -11.05 13.13
C PRO A 98 0.91 -11.65 14.49
N TRP A 99 1.62 -12.67 14.98
CA TRP A 99 1.31 -13.32 16.26
C TRP A 99 1.45 -12.37 17.47
N LEU A 100 2.41 -11.45 17.41
CA LEU A 100 2.67 -10.51 18.50
C LEU A 100 1.57 -9.46 18.54
N MET A 101 1.21 -8.91 17.37
CA MET A 101 0.09 -7.98 17.24
C MET A 101 -1.22 -8.61 17.71
N LEU A 102 -1.51 -9.84 17.26
CA LEU A 102 -2.68 -10.62 17.66
C LEU A 102 -2.73 -10.81 19.17
N THR A 103 -1.59 -11.09 19.80
CA THR A 103 -1.51 -11.25 21.26
C THR A 103 -1.87 -9.95 21.98
N ILE A 104 -1.33 -8.81 21.51
CA ILE A 104 -1.61 -7.50 22.11
C ILE A 104 -3.09 -7.16 21.98
N ASP A 105 -3.67 -7.29 20.78
CA ASP A 105 -5.07 -6.98 20.49
C ASP A 105 -6.02 -7.89 21.27
N SER A 106 -5.74 -9.20 21.31
CA SER A 106 -6.51 -10.17 22.10
C SER A 106 -6.45 -9.88 23.60
N VAL A 107 -5.30 -9.48 24.16
CA VAL A 107 -5.18 -9.09 25.57
C VAL A 107 -5.97 -7.83 25.86
N LEU A 108 -5.89 -6.83 24.97
CA LEU A 108 -6.64 -5.59 25.09
C LEU A 108 -8.14 -5.82 25.00
N LEU A 109 -8.59 -6.67 24.08
CA LEU A 109 -9.98 -7.08 23.91
C LEU A 109 -10.49 -7.82 25.15
N CYS A 110 -9.76 -8.84 25.62
CA CYS A 110 -10.09 -9.59 26.83
C CYS A 110 -10.18 -8.66 28.04
N GLY A 111 -9.18 -7.81 28.24
CA GLY A 111 -9.17 -6.84 29.34
C GLY A 111 -10.34 -5.87 29.25
N LEU A 112 -10.70 -5.41 28.04
CA LEU A 112 -11.85 -4.54 27.80
C LEU A 112 -13.15 -5.23 28.23
N VAL A 113 -13.39 -6.46 27.79
CA VAL A 113 -14.59 -7.24 28.15
C VAL A 113 -14.63 -7.56 29.64
N ILE A 114 -13.51 -8.00 30.23
CA ILE A 114 -13.40 -8.35 31.66
C ILE A 114 -13.62 -7.13 32.55
N SER A 115 -13.18 -5.95 32.12
CA SER A 115 -13.38 -4.70 32.88
C SER A 115 -14.85 -4.28 32.99
N ARG A 116 -15.76 -4.93 32.24
CA ARG A 116 -17.21 -4.68 32.24
C ARG A 116 -17.53 -3.19 32.18
N PRO A 117 -17.05 -2.47 31.15
CA PRO A 117 -17.12 -1.02 31.10
C PRO A 117 -18.56 -0.51 31.24
N TRP A 118 -19.55 -1.29 30.81
CA TRP A 118 -20.98 -0.97 30.92
C TRP A 118 -21.53 -0.81 32.36
N ARG A 119 -20.80 -1.23 33.40
CA ARG A 119 -21.30 -1.21 34.80
C ARG A 119 -20.92 0.02 35.63
N GLY A 120 -20.04 0.90 35.15
CA GLY A 120 -19.48 1.95 36.01
C GLY A 120 -18.77 3.09 35.28
N MET A 121 -19.16 3.39 34.03
CA MET A 121 -18.49 4.46 33.28
C MET A 121 -18.91 5.86 33.76
N PRO A 122 -17.94 6.78 33.93
CA PRO A 122 -18.25 8.15 34.27
C PRO A 122 -19.06 8.82 33.14
N ARG A 123 -19.90 9.80 33.50
CA ARG A 123 -20.56 10.66 32.53
C ARG A 123 -19.47 11.41 31.74
N GLY A 124 -19.38 11.15 30.44
CA GLY A 124 -18.44 11.83 29.55
C GLY A 124 -18.84 13.27 29.26
N LEU A 125 -18.07 13.93 28.40
CA LEU A 125 -18.31 15.30 27.95
C LEU A 125 -19.69 15.47 27.25
N PRO A 126 -20.19 16.72 27.11
CA PRO A 126 -21.43 16.99 26.39
C PRO A 126 -21.36 16.46 24.96
N VAL A 127 -22.53 16.10 24.39
CA VAL A 127 -22.66 15.40 23.10
C VAL A 127 -21.99 16.14 21.94
N SER A 128 -21.84 17.46 22.00
CA SER A 128 -21.12 18.24 20.99
C SER A 128 -19.66 17.84 20.85
N VAL A 129 -18.97 17.49 21.94
CA VAL A 129 -17.54 17.14 21.91
C VAL A 129 -17.25 15.83 21.17
N PRO A 130 -17.89 14.68 21.48
CA PRO A 130 -17.64 13.44 20.73
C PRO A 130 -18.03 13.58 19.26
N VAL A 131 -19.09 14.32 18.93
CA VAL A 131 -19.48 14.59 17.54
C VAL A 131 -18.38 15.36 16.81
N LEU A 132 -17.83 16.40 17.42
CA LEU A 132 -16.71 17.16 16.86
C LEU A 132 -15.48 16.28 16.66
N THR A 133 -15.13 15.45 17.65
CA THR A 133 -13.96 14.56 17.52
C THR A 133 -14.11 13.48 16.44
N ILE A 134 -15.33 12.98 16.23
CA ILE A 134 -15.63 12.06 15.13
C ILE A 134 -15.48 12.80 13.81
N ALA A 135 -16.03 14.01 13.68
CA ALA A 135 -15.88 14.81 12.46
C ALA A 135 -14.40 15.09 12.13
N ILE A 136 -13.59 15.41 13.15
CA ILE A 136 -12.13 15.58 12.98
C ILE A 136 -11.48 14.27 12.54
N GLY A 137 -11.78 13.15 13.21
CA GLY A 137 -11.23 11.84 12.85
C GLY A 137 -11.57 11.40 11.42
N LEU A 138 -12.79 11.69 10.95
CA LEU A 138 -13.23 11.41 9.59
C LEU A 138 -12.56 12.32 8.56
N ALA A 139 -12.37 13.60 8.88
CA ALA A 139 -11.81 14.57 7.94
C ALA A 139 -10.28 14.48 7.83
N MET A 140 -9.60 14.08 8.90
CA MET A 140 -8.14 14.17 9.02
C MET A 140 -7.36 13.45 7.90
N PRO A 141 -7.70 12.21 7.49
CA PRO A 141 -6.98 11.53 6.41
C PRO A 141 -7.07 12.24 5.06
N TRP A 142 -8.18 12.92 4.78
CA TRP A 142 -8.40 13.66 3.54
C TRP A 142 -7.66 15.00 3.50
N PHE A 143 -7.52 15.66 4.65
CA PHE A 143 -6.73 16.88 4.76
C PHE A 143 -5.22 16.64 4.79
N LEU A 144 -4.81 15.44 5.18
CA LEU A 144 -3.42 15.00 5.23
C LEU A 144 -3.14 13.97 4.14
N ASP A 145 -3.93 13.98 3.06
CA ASP A 145 -3.78 13.00 2.01
C ASP A 145 -2.37 13.09 1.42
N ARG A 146 -1.69 11.95 1.39
CA ARG A 146 -0.33 11.79 0.87
C ARG A 146 -0.33 11.14 -0.51
N GLN A 147 -1.53 10.79 -1.03
CA GLN A 147 -1.71 10.34 -2.39
C GLN A 147 -1.34 11.49 -3.33
N ILE A 148 -0.38 11.27 -4.21
CA ILE A 148 -0.16 12.17 -5.34
C ILE A 148 -1.26 11.85 -6.35
N THR A 149 -2.36 12.59 -6.31
CA THR A 149 -3.38 12.53 -7.36
C THR A 149 -2.84 13.22 -8.61
N THR A 150 -3.03 12.54 -9.74
CA THR A 150 -2.74 12.98 -11.10
C THR A 150 -3.19 14.43 -11.31
N GLY A 151 -2.24 15.38 -11.36
CA GLY A 151 -2.49 16.79 -11.64
C GLY A 151 -2.27 17.81 -10.50
N GLU A 152 -1.95 17.41 -9.27
CA GLU A 152 -1.72 18.35 -8.17
C GLU A 152 -0.23 18.54 -7.84
N ILE A 153 0.51 19.14 -8.77
CA ILE A 153 1.71 19.93 -8.47
C ILE A 153 1.49 21.32 -9.05
N THR A 154 0.62 22.11 -8.43
CA THR A 154 0.55 23.54 -8.74
C THR A 154 1.54 24.31 -7.88
N SER A 155 2.61 24.72 -8.56
CA SER A 155 3.22 26.05 -8.50
C SER A 155 3.43 26.65 -7.11
N ASP A 156 4.61 26.44 -6.52
CA ASP A 156 5.31 27.51 -5.78
C ASP A 156 6.80 27.21 -5.47
N GLY A 157 7.46 26.32 -6.21
CA GLY A 157 8.93 26.13 -6.11
C GLY A 157 9.46 25.64 -4.75
N GLU A 158 8.59 25.44 -3.76
CA GLU A 158 8.88 24.72 -2.54
C GLU A 158 8.53 23.25 -2.74
N THR A 159 9.58 22.42 -2.76
CA THR A 159 9.49 20.98 -2.58
C THR A 159 8.76 20.69 -1.27
N LEU A 160 7.43 20.52 -1.31
CA LEU A 160 6.70 19.87 -0.24
C LEU A 160 7.38 18.53 -0.02
N GLY A 161 7.91 18.33 1.19
CA GLY A 161 8.79 17.23 1.55
C GLY A 161 8.27 15.89 1.05
N ALA A 162 8.76 15.46 -0.11
CA ALA A 162 8.37 14.26 -0.84
C ALA A 162 8.78 12.97 -0.11
N SER A 163 9.24 13.03 1.14
CA SER A 163 9.77 11.85 1.84
C SER A 163 8.72 10.80 2.20
N ASN A 164 7.42 11.05 1.97
CA ASN A 164 6.34 10.12 2.33
C ASN A 164 5.13 10.15 1.36
N ALA A 165 5.31 10.71 0.15
CA ALA A 165 4.26 10.74 -0.87
C ALA A 165 4.23 9.42 -1.65
N TRP A 166 3.05 8.99 -2.06
CA TRP A 166 2.88 7.72 -2.77
C TRP A 166 2.03 7.87 -4.03
N ILE A 167 2.30 7.01 -5.01
CA ILE A 167 1.55 6.95 -6.28
C ILE A 167 1.01 5.53 -6.48
N LEU A 168 -0.27 5.45 -6.84
CA LEU A 168 -0.91 4.19 -7.24
C LEU A 168 -0.65 3.94 -8.72
N LEU A 169 -0.03 2.79 -9.02
CA LEU A 169 0.19 2.33 -10.39
C LEU A 169 -0.70 1.10 -10.62
N ASP A 170 -1.99 1.34 -10.85
CA ASP A 170 -2.96 0.28 -11.18
C ASP A 170 -2.88 -0.03 -12.68
N ILE A 171 -1.91 -0.87 -13.04
CA ILE A 171 -1.58 -1.12 -14.46
C ILE A 171 -2.68 -1.89 -15.19
N GLU A 172 -3.51 -2.64 -14.47
CA GLU A 172 -4.62 -3.40 -15.04
C GLU A 172 -5.73 -2.46 -15.55
N ASP A 173 -5.94 -1.35 -14.86
CA ASP A 173 -6.85 -0.26 -15.27
C ASP A 173 -6.33 0.57 -16.46
N TRP A 174 -5.09 0.34 -16.90
CA TRP A 174 -4.48 1.01 -18.05
C TRP A 174 -4.71 0.27 -19.37
N ILE A 175 -5.25 -0.96 -19.33
CA ILE A 175 -5.52 -1.73 -20.54
C ILE A 175 -6.45 -0.94 -21.48
N GLY A 176 -6.00 -0.78 -22.72
CA GLY A 176 -6.70 -0.01 -23.75
C GLY A 176 -6.30 1.47 -23.85
N ARG A 177 -5.49 1.99 -22.92
CA ARG A 177 -4.94 3.36 -22.96
C ARG A 177 -3.62 3.41 -23.73
N GLU A 178 -3.25 4.60 -24.20
CA GLU A 178 -1.90 4.85 -24.70
C GLU A 178 -0.95 5.04 -23.51
N ILE A 179 0.32 4.64 -23.67
CA ILE A 179 1.32 4.75 -22.60
C ILE A 179 1.54 6.21 -22.15
N PHE A 180 1.35 7.15 -23.09
CA PHE A 180 1.45 8.59 -22.85
C PHE A 180 0.27 9.17 -22.05
N ASP A 181 -0.83 8.43 -21.95
CA ASP A 181 -2.01 8.79 -21.13
C ASP A 181 -1.97 8.11 -19.75
N THR A 182 -0.82 7.56 -19.35
CA THR A 182 -0.63 6.92 -18.05
C THR A 182 0.14 7.80 -17.08
N PRO A 183 0.04 7.55 -15.76
CA PRO A 183 0.82 8.24 -14.75
C PRO A 183 2.33 8.22 -14.97
N LEU A 184 2.88 7.31 -15.79
CA LEU A 184 4.31 7.27 -16.11
C LEU A 184 4.75 8.45 -16.97
N ALA A 185 3.89 8.93 -17.86
CA ALA A 185 4.17 10.05 -18.76
C ALA A 185 3.80 11.42 -18.14
N GLU A 186 3.27 11.41 -16.92
CA GLU A 186 2.87 12.61 -16.20
C GLU A 186 3.81 12.92 -15.03
N ALA A 187 3.86 14.20 -14.65
CA ALA A 187 4.61 14.62 -13.47
C ALA A 187 3.98 14.00 -12.21
N PRO A 188 4.78 13.58 -11.22
CA PRO A 188 6.24 13.76 -11.12
C PRO A 188 7.07 12.66 -11.79
N LEU A 189 6.47 11.60 -12.37
CA LEU A 189 7.26 10.48 -12.90
C LEU A 189 8.01 10.82 -14.18
N SER A 190 7.41 11.64 -15.05
CA SER A 190 8.04 12.09 -16.29
C SER A 190 9.27 12.99 -16.07
N ASP A 191 9.45 13.57 -14.88
CA ASP A 191 10.68 14.28 -14.51
C ASP A 191 11.88 13.34 -14.31
N HIS A 192 11.62 12.04 -14.12
CA HIS A 192 12.64 11.02 -13.86
C HIS A 192 12.76 9.97 -14.96
N ILE A 193 11.72 9.78 -15.76
CA ILE A 193 11.71 8.85 -16.89
C ILE A 193 11.23 9.58 -18.13
N ASP A 194 12.07 9.59 -19.15
CA ASP A 194 11.68 10.00 -20.50
C ASP A 194 10.95 8.84 -21.19
N VAL A 195 9.62 8.80 -21.02
CA VAL A 195 8.76 7.77 -21.64
C VAL A 195 8.86 7.78 -23.16
N ASP A 196 9.11 8.94 -23.79
CA ASP A 196 9.27 9.07 -25.24
C ASP A 196 10.54 8.36 -25.74
N SER A 197 11.54 8.21 -24.88
CA SER A 197 12.78 7.49 -25.20
C SER A 197 12.65 5.96 -25.09
N LEU A 198 11.60 5.47 -24.44
CA LEU A 198 11.35 4.05 -24.25
C LEU A 198 10.66 3.46 -25.49
N LEU A 199 10.97 2.19 -25.77
CA LEU A 199 10.36 1.51 -26.91
C LEU A 199 8.86 1.28 -26.64
N PRO A 200 7.95 1.78 -27.50
CA PRO A 200 6.50 1.70 -27.31
C PRO A 200 5.94 0.31 -27.68
N GLU A 201 6.75 -0.74 -27.55
CA GLU A 201 6.46 -2.09 -28.01
C GLU A 201 7.15 -3.12 -27.11
N GLY A 202 6.52 -4.28 -26.97
CA GLY A 202 7.08 -5.40 -26.21
C GLY A 202 6.59 -5.45 -24.76
N LEU A 203 7.39 -6.09 -23.91
CA LEU A 203 7.04 -6.39 -22.52
C LEU A 203 7.71 -5.40 -21.57
N TRP A 204 6.93 -4.67 -20.80
CA TRP A 204 7.41 -3.82 -19.72
C TRP A 204 7.23 -4.56 -18.39
N VAL A 205 8.27 -4.59 -17.57
CA VAL A 205 8.28 -5.33 -16.30
C VAL A 205 8.65 -4.39 -15.17
N PHE A 206 7.73 -4.17 -14.24
CA PHE A 206 7.97 -3.46 -13.00
C PHE A 206 8.50 -4.41 -11.95
N TRP A 207 9.60 -4.05 -11.31
CA TRP A 207 10.26 -4.93 -10.33
C TRP A 207 10.91 -4.16 -9.20
N ARG A 208 11.10 -4.87 -8.07
CA ARG A 208 11.82 -4.39 -6.88
C ARG A 208 13.02 -5.29 -6.63
N GLN A 209 14.15 -4.71 -6.23
CA GLN A 209 15.39 -5.48 -6.06
C GLN A 209 15.41 -6.38 -4.81
N THR A 210 14.55 -6.10 -3.84
CA THR A 210 14.35 -6.83 -2.58
C THR A 210 13.21 -7.85 -2.65
N CYS A 211 12.58 -8.04 -3.83
CA CYS A 211 11.44 -8.93 -4.02
C CYS A 211 11.87 -10.31 -4.54
N ASP A 212 11.62 -11.36 -3.75
CA ASP A 212 11.95 -12.74 -4.13
C ASP A 212 11.19 -13.20 -5.39
N HIS A 213 9.91 -12.84 -5.52
CA HIS A 213 9.13 -13.14 -6.72
C HIS A 213 9.67 -12.42 -7.97
N CYS A 214 10.19 -11.19 -7.83
CA CYS A 214 10.88 -10.52 -8.93
C CYS A 214 12.17 -11.26 -9.31
N ALA A 215 12.92 -11.78 -8.33
CA ALA A 215 14.16 -12.50 -8.59
C ALA A 215 13.91 -13.77 -9.40
N GLU A 216 12.90 -14.55 -9.01
CA GLU A 216 12.50 -15.76 -9.73
C GLU A 216 11.99 -15.44 -11.14
N HIS A 217 11.07 -14.47 -11.25
CA HIS A 217 10.46 -14.07 -12.50
C HIS A 217 11.49 -13.51 -13.52
N LEU A 218 12.38 -12.62 -13.09
CA LEU A 218 13.41 -12.04 -13.96
C LEU A 218 14.48 -13.06 -14.34
N ALA A 219 14.79 -14.02 -13.46
CA ALA A 219 15.69 -15.13 -13.79
C ALA A 219 15.08 -16.03 -14.88
N GLN A 220 13.79 -16.33 -14.80
CA GLN A 220 13.07 -17.09 -15.83
C GLN A 220 13.04 -16.31 -17.16
N LEU A 221 12.71 -15.01 -17.09
CA LEU A 221 12.67 -14.14 -18.27
C LEU A 221 14.04 -14.07 -18.95
N ALA A 222 15.13 -14.01 -18.18
CA ALA A 222 16.50 -14.02 -18.71
C ALA A 222 16.88 -15.32 -19.46
N VAL A 223 16.24 -16.44 -19.13
CA VAL A 223 16.46 -17.73 -19.78
C VAL A 223 15.58 -17.91 -21.01
N GLN A 224 14.33 -17.44 -20.94
CA GLN A 224 13.33 -17.64 -21.99
C GLN A 224 13.43 -16.60 -23.10
N GLU A 225 13.68 -15.34 -22.76
CA GLU A 225 13.75 -14.25 -23.74
C GLU A 225 15.16 -14.10 -24.30
N VAL A 226 15.32 -14.58 -25.53
CA VAL A 226 16.58 -14.48 -26.29
C VAL A 226 16.48 -13.46 -27.44
N GLY A 227 15.58 -12.49 -27.31
CA GLY A 227 15.35 -11.42 -28.28
C GLY A 227 14.15 -11.62 -29.21
N GLU A 228 13.17 -12.44 -28.81
CA GLU A 228 11.91 -12.58 -29.56
C GLU A 228 11.03 -11.33 -29.43
N ARG A 229 11.12 -10.63 -28.31
CA ARG A 229 10.46 -9.34 -28.07
C ARG A 229 11.39 -8.38 -27.31
N ILE A 230 11.09 -7.10 -27.43
CA ILE A 230 11.71 -6.06 -26.61
C ILE A 230 11.23 -6.22 -25.17
N VAL A 231 12.14 -6.05 -24.21
CA VAL A 231 11.86 -6.09 -22.77
C VAL A 231 12.33 -4.78 -22.13
N THR A 232 11.42 -4.04 -21.50
CA THR A 232 11.74 -2.83 -20.74
C THR A 232 11.61 -3.12 -19.26
N LEU A 233 12.73 -3.09 -18.54
CA LEU A 233 12.78 -3.27 -17.09
C LEU A 233 12.62 -1.92 -16.38
N ILE A 234 11.59 -1.78 -15.58
CA ILE A 234 11.32 -0.58 -14.77
C ILE A 234 11.57 -0.93 -13.31
N GLN A 235 12.72 -0.49 -12.78
CA GLN A 235 13.05 -0.69 -11.37
C GLN A 235 12.31 0.33 -10.50
N LEU A 236 11.49 -0.16 -9.56
CA LEU A 236 10.90 0.64 -8.49
C LEU A 236 11.91 0.72 -7.34
N ARG A 237 12.66 1.83 -7.24
CA ARG A 237 13.65 2.01 -6.18
C ARG A 237 13.00 2.35 -4.86
N GLU A 238 13.55 1.80 -3.77
CA GLU A 238 13.12 2.09 -2.41
C GLU A 238 14.24 2.77 -1.60
N PRO A 239 13.94 3.66 -0.63
CA PRO A 239 14.94 4.43 0.13
C PRO A 239 16.02 3.62 0.87
N HIS A 240 15.83 2.31 1.03
CA HIS A 240 16.73 1.42 1.75
C HIS A 240 17.35 0.36 0.83
N ASP A 241 17.29 0.58 -0.48
CA ASP A 241 17.92 -0.27 -1.46
C ASP A 241 19.44 -0.17 -1.37
N THR A 242 20.08 -1.31 -1.11
CA THR A 242 21.54 -1.46 -1.09
C THR A 242 21.94 -2.70 -1.87
N GLU A 243 23.22 -2.85 -2.20
CA GLU A 243 23.72 -4.11 -2.76
C GLU A 243 23.61 -5.28 -1.75
N GLY A 244 23.57 -4.99 -0.44
CA GLY A 244 23.55 -5.99 0.62
C GLY A 244 22.19 -6.65 0.85
N ASN A 245 21.08 -6.01 0.44
CA ASN A 245 19.72 -6.54 0.54
C ASN A 245 19.12 -6.90 -0.84
N ARG A 246 19.91 -6.83 -1.91
CA ARG A 246 19.48 -7.26 -3.24
C ARG A 246 19.29 -8.78 -3.27
N VAL A 247 18.13 -9.23 -3.72
CA VAL A 247 17.82 -10.64 -3.99
C VAL A 247 17.74 -10.93 -5.50
N VAL A 248 17.44 -9.91 -6.31
CA VAL A 248 17.43 -10.01 -7.78
C VAL A 248 18.86 -9.96 -8.32
N HIS A 249 19.42 -11.11 -8.68
CA HIS A 249 20.80 -11.21 -9.18
C HIS A 249 20.90 -11.50 -10.68
N LEU A 250 19.83 -11.97 -11.30
CA LEU A 250 19.78 -12.30 -12.71
C LEU A 250 18.71 -11.44 -13.40
N LEU A 251 19.14 -10.71 -14.43
CA LEU A 251 18.29 -9.87 -15.27
C LEU A 251 18.44 -10.33 -16.72
N PRO A 252 17.40 -10.18 -17.57
CA PRO A 252 17.58 -10.33 -19.01
C PRO A 252 18.60 -9.31 -19.52
N THR A 253 19.40 -9.70 -20.50
CA THR A 253 20.45 -8.84 -21.08
C THR A 253 20.47 -8.98 -22.60
N GLY A 254 20.94 -7.93 -23.29
CA GLY A 254 21.06 -7.93 -24.75
C GLY A 254 20.54 -6.63 -25.37
N GLY A 255 20.66 -6.49 -26.69
CA GLY A 255 20.21 -5.29 -27.42
C GLY A 255 18.69 -5.12 -27.48
N PHE A 256 17.92 -6.12 -27.05
CA PHE A 256 16.45 -6.10 -26.95
C PHE A 256 15.97 -5.69 -25.55
N VAL A 257 16.89 -5.44 -24.60
CA VAL A 257 16.55 -5.07 -23.22
C VAL A 257 16.84 -3.60 -22.98
N GLN A 258 15.85 -2.88 -22.47
CA GLN A 258 16.00 -1.54 -21.93
C GLN A 258 15.81 -1.58 -20.41
N SER A 259 16.50 -0.72 -19.68
CA SER A 259 16.36 -0.63 -18.23
C SER A 259 16.26 0.82 -17.80
N VAL A 260 15.28 1.12 -16.97
CA VAL A 260 15.09 2.42 -16.36
C VAL A 260 14.77 2.24 -14.88
N ALA A 261 15.17 3.21 -14.06
CA ALA A 261 14.90 3.21 -12.63
C ALA A 261 14.07 4.43 -12.26
N LEU A 262 12.98 4.19 -11.56
CA LEU A 262 12.18 5.20 -10.93
C LEU A 262 12.88 5.74 -9.65
N PRO A 263 12.63 7.00 -9.25
CA PRO A 263 13.28 7.61 -8.11
C PRO A 263 12.87 6.96 -6.78
N GLU A 264 13.81 6.87 -5.84
CA GLU A 264 13.55 6.36 -4.49
C GLU A 264 12.74 7.33 -3.59
N SER A 265 12.55 8.57 -4.05
CA SER A 265 11.80 9.60 -3.30
C SER A 265 10.30 9.43 -3.38
N ILE A 266 9.78 8.50 -4.19
CA ILE A 266 8.35 8.26 -4.35
C ILE A 266 8.04 6.82 -3.94
N GLN A 267 6.97 6.61 -3.18
CA GLN A 267 6.54 5.28 -2.82
C GLN A 267 5.52 4.75 -3.85
N TYR A 268 5.85 3.62 -4.47
CA TYR A 268 5.03 3.01 -5.53
C TYR A 268 4.07 1.97 -4.94
N VAL A 269 2.77 2.20 -5.14
CA VAL A 269 1.69 1.28 -4.77
C VAL A 269 1.34 0.45 -6.00
N ILE A 270 1.95 -0.73 -6.09
CA ILE A 270 1.80 -1.75 -7.14
C ILE A 270 2.36 -3.08 -6.61
N GLN A 271 1.73 -4.21 -6.92
CA GLN A 271 2.24 -5.53 -6.58
C GLN A 271 3.25 -6.00 -7.62
N THR A 272 4.49 -6.28 -7.19
CA THR A 272 5.56 -6.75 -8.08
C THR A 272 5.83 -8.25 -7.93
N PRO A 273 6.31 -8.94 -8.98
CA PRO A 273 6.53 -8.43 -10.33
C PRO A 273 5.20 -8.09 -11.03
N ALA A 274 5.24 -7.06 -11.87
CA ALA A 274 4.09 -6.66 -12.67
C ALA A 274 4.51 -6.55 -14.13
N GLU A 275 3.69 -7.09 -15.02
CA GLU A 275 3.94 -7.12 -16.46
C GLU A 275 2.92 -6.26 -17.20
N MET A 276 3.39 -5.55 -18.22
CA MET A 276 2.56 -4.76 -19.11
C MET A 276 3.01 -5.00 -20.55
N LEU A 277 2.07 -5.38 -21.42
CA LEU A 277 2.32 -5.65 -22.84
C LEU A 277 1.89 -4.45 -23.68
N LEU A 278 2.82 -3.92 -24.48
CA LEU A 278 2.61 -2.79 -25.36
C LEU A 278 2.65 -3.20 -26.83
N GLU A 279 1.71 -2.65 -27.58
CA GLU A 279 1.65 -2.75 -29.04
C GLU A 279 1.41 -1.37 -29.65
N ASN A 280 2.39 -0.84 -30.36
CA ASN A 280 2.31 0.49 -31.01
C ASN A 280 1.94 1.60 -30.02
N GLY A 281 2.53 1.59 -28.82
CA GLY A 281 2.30 2.58 -27.77
C GLY A 281 1.02 2.35 -26.97
N LYS A 282 0.21 1.35 -27.32
CA LYS A 282 -1.03 1.01 -26.63
C LYS A 282 -0.83 -0.16 -25.69
N ILE A 283 -1.40 -0.05 -24.49
CA ILE A 283 -1.38 -1.12 -23.50
C ILE A 283 -2.47 -2.13 -23.86
N VAL A 284 -2.06 -3.35 -24.23
CA VAL A 284 -2.99 -4.41 -24.68
C VAL A 284 -3.17 -5.51 -23.64
N GLY A 285 -2.31 -5.56 -22.64
CA GLY A 285 -2.42 -6.46 -21.50
C GLY A 285 -1.59 -5.93 -20.35
N ALA A 286 -2.05 -6.19 -19.13
CA ALA A 286 -1.32 -5.89 -17.91
C ALA A 286 -1.70 -6.91 -16.85
N LYS A 287 -0.76 -7.20 -15.96
CA LYS A 287 -0.98 -8.15 -14.86
C LYS A 287 -0.04 -7.87 -13.71
N GLU A 288 -0.60 -7.81 -12.51
CA GLU A 288 0.17 -7.74 -11.27
C GLU A 288 0.41 -9.12 -10.64
N ALA A 289 1.40 -9.19 -9.75
CA ALA A 289 1.79 -10.40 -9.01
C ALA A 289 2.00 -11.63 -9.90
N THR A 290 2.68 -11.46 -11.04
CA THR A 290 2.91 -12.55 -11.99
C THR A 290 3.74 -13.68 -11.36
N SER A 291 3.21 -14.90 -11.43
CA SER A 291 3.93 -16.13 -11.03
C SER A 291 4.53 -16.83 -12.25
N PRO A 292 5.68 -17.51 -12.12
CA PRO A 292 6.24 -18.38 -13.17
C PRO A 292 5.25 -19.41 -13.75
N ASP A 293 4.24 -19.80 -12.96
CA ASP A 293 3.24 -20.80 -13.33
C ASP A 293 1.99 -20.21 -14.01
N ASP A 294 1.95 -18.90 -14.24
CA ASP A 294 0.76 -18.27 -14.82
C ASP A 294 0.58 -18.56 -16.32
N PRO A 295 -0.59 -19.05 -16.74
CA PRO A 295 -0.82 -19.54 -18.10
C PRO A 295 -0.83 -18.46 -19.19
N VAL A 296 -0.72 -17.17 -18.83
CA VAL A 296 -0.73 -16.05 -19.79
C VAL A 296 0.53 -16.04 -20.67
N GLN A 297 1.61 -16.71 -20.25
CA GLN A 297 2.84 -16.81 -21.06
C GLN A 297 2.73 -17.74 -22.28
N ARG A 298 1.63 -18.49 -22.47
CA ARG A 298 1.52 -19.51 -23.54
C ARG A 298 0.66 -19.15 -24.74
N THR A 299 0.10 -17.95 -24.79
CA THR A 299 -0.68 -17.49 -25.96
C THR A 299 0.05 -16.38 -26.69
N ARG A 300 1.16 -16.73 -27.33
CA ARG A 300 1.55 -16.28 -28.66
C ARG A 300 2.53 -17.26 -29.27
#